data_AF-A0A091NAC4-F1
#
_entry.id   AF-A0A091NAC4-F1
#
_cell.length_a   1.000
_cell.length_b   1.000
_cell.length_c   1.000
_cell.angle_alpha   90.00
_cell.angle_beta   90.00
_cell.angle_gamma   90.00
#
_symmetry.space_group_name_H-M   'P 1'
#
loop_
_entity.id
_entity.type
_entity.pdbx_description
1 polymer ?
#
loop_
_entity_poly.entity_id
_entity_poly.type
_entity_poly.pdbx_seq_one_letter_code
_entity_poly.pdbx_strand_id
1 'polypeptide(L)'
;CVLCHRAVADPTICGDMWEKRGLRAHIFCLYFATELPRLWDEEAECMAVRRRDVRLVAKRAAQKGCDRSFHLPCAVKGQCVTQYLPQHRAFCDKHSPRQAVE
;
A
#
# COMPACT_ATOMS: atom_id res chain seq x y z
N CYS A 1 4.93 10.57 -1.06
CA CYS A 1 4.44 9.21 -1.36
C CYS A 1 3.38 9.25 -2.46
N VAL A 2 3.59 8.55 -3.58
CA VAL A 2 2.65 8.52 -4.72
C VAL A 2 1.37 7.73 -4.47
N LEU A 3 1.30 6.96 -3.37
CA LEU A 3 0.14 6.15 -3.01
C LEU A 3 -0.80 6.85 -2.03
N CYS A 4 -0.25 7.53 -1.02
CA CYS A 4 -1.06 8.25 -0.02
C CYS A 4 -1.04 9.77 -0.19
N HIS A 5 -0.38 10.29 -1.22
CA HIS A 5 -0.26 11.71 -1.55
C HIS A 5 0.33 12.62 -0.45
N ARG A 6 0.94 12.06 0.59
CA ARG A 6 1.62 12.81 1.66
C ARG A 6 3.11 12.92 1.40
N ALA A 7 3.65 14.13 1.57
CA ALA A 7 5.06 14.44 1.33
C ALA A 7 5.97 13.98 2.48
N VAL A 8 5.52 14.17 3.72
CA VAL A 8 6.19 13.76 4.95
C VAL A 8 5.17 13.03 5.80
N ALA A 9 5.50 11.82 6.21
CA ALA A 9 4.76 11.11 7.24
C ALA A 9 5.78 10.56 8.24
N ASP A 10 5.35 10.43 9.49
CA ASP A 10 6.15 9.88 10.57
C ASP A 10 6.76 8.53 10.14
N PRO A 11 8.11 8.41 10.08
CA PRO A 11 8.78 7.17 9.70
C PRO A 11 8.40 5.98 10.58
N THR A 12 8.06 6.23 11.86
CA THR A 12 7.61 5.17 12.78
C THR A 12 6.24 4.60 12.40
N ILE A 13 5.41 5.38 11.69
CA ILE A 13 4.05 4.99 11.31
C ILE A 13 3.99 4.51 9.85
N CYS A 14 4.76 5.12 8.95
CA CYS A 14 4.71 4.83 7.51
C CYS A 14 5.89 3.97 7.01
N GLY A 15 6.92 3.81 7.83
CA GLY A 15 8.21 3.26 7.41
C GLY A 15 8.99 4.25 6.55
N ASP A 16 10.18 3.82 6.12
CA ASP A 16 11.09 4.63 5.32
C ASP A 16 10.50 4.97 3.93
N MET A 17 11.09 5.99 3.31
CA MET A 17 10.74 6.36 1.93
C MET A 17 11.50 5.47 0.95
N TRP A 18 10.76 4.62 0.25
CA TRP A 18 11.25 3.93 -0.95
C TRP A 18 11.31 4.91 -2.12
N GLU A 19 12.41 4.86 -2.87
CA GLU A 19 12.59 5.65 -4.09
C GLU A 19 13.10 4.80 -5.26
N LYS A 20 12.48 4.92 -6.44
CA LYS A 20 12.96 4.27 -7.67
C LYS A 20 12.62 5.11 -8.90
N ARG A 21 13.66 5.63 -9.57
CA ARG A 21 13.55 6.43 -10.81
C ARG A 21 12.46 7.52 -10.71
N GLY A 22 12.50 8.32 -9.65
CA GLY A 22 11.60 9.44 -9.39
C GLY A 22 10.23 9.09 -8.78
N LEU A 23 9.90 7.80 -8.59
CA LEU A 23 8.76 7.42 -7.76
C LEU A 23 9.19 7.35 -6.30
N ARG A 24 8.40 7.96 -5.42
CA ARG A 24 8.61 7.93 -3.98
C ARG A 24 7.38 7.39 -3.27
N ALA A 25 7.51 6.36 -2.45
CA ALA A 25 6.41 5.79 -1.67
C ALA A 25 6.91 5.37 -0.29
N HIS A 26 6.07 5.43 0.74
CA HIS A 26 6.46 4.86 2.03
C HIS A 26 6.47 3.32 1.95
N ILE A 27 7.39 2.65 2.65
CA ILE A 27 7.50 1.18 2.62
C ILE A 27 6.19 0.51 3.05
N PHE A 28 5.54 0.96 4.13
CA PHE A 28 4.26 0.38 4.53
C PHE A 28 3.14 0.71 3.54
N CYS A 29 3.24 1.81 2.79
CA CYS A 29 2.30 2.05 1.70
C CYS A 29 2.42 1.04 0.57
N LEU A 30 3.65 0.62 0.24
CA LEU A 30 3.89 -0.43 -0.76
C LEU A 30 3.44 -1.80 -0.25
N TYR A 31 3.73 -2.13 1.02
CA TYR A 31 3.40 -3.42 1.62
C TYR A 31 1.90 -3.70 1.66
N PHE A 32 1.10 -2.68 2.03
CA PHE A 32 -0.35 -2.82 2.21
C PHE A 32 -1.16 -2.44 0.97
N ALA A 33 -0.53 -2.04 -0.14
CA ALA A 33 -1.21 -1.77 -1.39
C ALA A 33 -1.83 -3.06 -1.95
N THR A 34 -3.16 -3.19 -1.80
CA THR A 34 -3.89 -4.44 -2.06
C THR A 34 -3.70 -5.02 -3.46
N GLU A 35 -3.67 -4.17 -4.49
CA GLU A 35 -3.53 -4.59 -5.89
C GLU A 35 -2.06 -4.63 -6.36
N LEU A 36 -1.09 -4.44 -5.45
CA LEU A 36 0.32 -4.40 -5.83
C LEU A 36 0.92 -5.82 -5.75
N PRO A 37 1.34 -6.42 -6.88
CA PRO A 37 2.04 -7.69 -6.85
C PRO A 37 3.37 -7.51 -6.14
N ARG A 38 3.61 -8.33 -5.13
CA ARG A 38 4.90 -8.42 -4.46
C ARG A 38 5.64 -9.62 -5.02
N LEU A 39 6.79 -9.35 -5.61
CA LEU A 39 7.67 -10.37 -6.17
C LEU A 39 8.85 -10.50 -5.22
N TRP A 40 9.23 -11.72 -4.91
CA TRP A 40 10.55 -11.95 -4.34
C TRP A 40 11.56 -11.71 -5.46
N ASP A 41 12.51 -10.81 -5.22
CA ASP A 41 13.64 -10.59 -6.09
C ASP A 41 14.81 -11.39 -5.53
N GLU A 42 15.16 -12.47 -6.22
CA GLU A 42 16.20 -13.39 -5.79
C GLU A 42 17.59 -12.73 -5.79
N GLU A 43 17.87 -11.84 -6.76
CA GLU A 43 19.17 -11.16 -6.85
C GLU A 43 19.33 -10.09 -5.76
N ALA A 44 18.24 -9.40 -5.42
CA ALA A 44 18.25 -8.37 -4.38
C ALA A 44 17.91 -8.90 -2.98
N GLU A 45 17.63 -10.20 -2.84
CA GLU A 45 17.14 -10.87 -1.64
C GLU A 45 16.05 -10.07 -0.90
N CYS A 46 15.14 -9.45 -1.64
CA CYS A 46 14.14 -8.57 -1.07
C CYS A 46 12.80 -8.62 -1.80
N MET A 47 11.77 -8.13 -1.10
CA MET A 47 10.46 -7.91 -1.70
C MET A 47 10.55 -6.76 -2.69
N ALA A 48 10.56 -7.09 -3.99
CA ALA A 48 10.59 -6.10 -5.04
C ALA A 48 9.18 -5.71 -5.50
N VAL A 49 9.09 -4.42 -5.82
CA VAL A 49 7.94 -3.83 -6.48
C VAL A 49 8.40 -3.24 -7.82
N ARG A 50 7.64 -3.53 -8.89
CA ARG A 50 7.93 -2.93 -10.19
C ARG A 50 7.34 -1.52 -10.24
N ARG A 51 8.15 -0.57 -10.72
CA ARG A 51 7.71 0.82 -10.90
C ARG A 51 6.42 0.96 -11.72
N ARG A 52 6.18 0.04 -12.67
CA ARG A 52 4.99 0.03 -13.52
C ARG A 52 3.73 -0.27 -12.69
N ASP A 53 3.84 -1.24 -11.80
CA ASP A 53 2.73 -1.73 -10.99
C ASP A 53 2.34 -0.68 -9.93
N VAL A 54 3.34 -0.03 -9.29
CA VAL A 54 3.08 1.09 -8.35
C VAL A 54 2.30 2.22 -9.02
N ARG A 55 2.68 2.63 -10.24
CA ARG A 55 1.94 3.66 -10.99
C ARG A 55 0.54 3.22 -11.37
N LEU A 56 0.37 1.96 -11.77
CA LEU A 56 -0.93 1.44 -12.17
C LEU A 56 -1.90 1.42 -10.99
N VAL A 57 -1.44 0.94 -9.82
CA VAL A 57 -2.24 0.92 -8.59
C VAL A 57 -2.60 2.34 -8.15
N ALA A 58 -1.64 3.26 -8.12
CA ALA A 58 -1.89 4.67 -7.80
C ALA A 58 -2.94 5.30 -8.74
N LYS A 59 -2.83 5.04 -10.05
CA LYS A 59 -3.79 5.55 -11.05
C LYS A 59 -5.19 4.97 -10.83
N ARG A 60 -5.32 3.66 -10.62
CA ARG A 60 -6.62 3.01 -10.36
C ARG A 60 -7.26 3.56 -9.09
N ALA A 61 -6.46 3.80 -8.06
CA ALA A 61 -6.92 4.38 -6.81
C ALA A 61 -7.50 5.78 -6.99
N ALA A 62 -6.78 6.63 -7.73
CA ALA A 62 -7.23 7.97 -8.06
C ALA A 62 -8.53 7.95 -8.89
N GLN A 63 -8.66 7.02 -9.84
CA GLN A 63 -9.88 6.82 -10.63
C GLN A 63 -11.07 6.39 -9.75
N LYS A 64 -10.82 5.57 -8.73
CA LYS A 64 -11.83 5.16 -7.73
C LYS A 64 -12.07 6.23 -6.66
N GLY A 65 -11.29 7.32 -6.65
CA GLY A 65 -11.33 8.36 -5.60
C GLY A 65 -10.99 7.82 -4.21
N CYS A 66 -10.11 6.82 -4.11
CA CYS A 66 -9.82 6.13 -2.85
C CYS A 66 -8.32 5.97 -2.61
N ASP A 67 -7.76 6.87 -1.81
CA ASP A 67 -6.38 6.86 -1.31
C ASP A 67 -6.21 6.06 0.01
N ARG A 68 -7.33 5.62 0.59
CA ARG A 68 -7.35 5.00 1.93
C ARG A 68 -6.83 3.56 1.96
N SER A 69 -6.70 2.89 0.82
CA SER A 69 -6.29 1.48 0.75
C SER A 69 -4.77 1.25 0.78
N PHE A 70 -3.97 2.28 1.08
CA PHE A 70 -2.51 2.23 0.95
C PHE A 70 -1.76 2.50 2.25
N HIS A 71 -2.37 2.41 3.43
CA HIS A 71 -1.63 2.81 4.63
C HIS A 71 -2.08 2.10 5.90
N LEU A 72 -1.08 1.57 6.60
CA LEU A 72 -1.17 1.19 8.00
C LEU A 72 -1.60 2.36 8.92
N PRO A 73 -1.13 3.62 8.76
CA PRO A 73 -1.56 4.74 9.59
C PRO A 73 -3.07 4.92 9.73
N CYS A 74 -3.84 4.79 8.65
CA CYS A 74 -5.29 4.96 8.78
C CYS A 74 -5.97 3.67 9.26
N ALA A 75 -5.31 2.51 9.19
CA ALA A 75 -5.74 1.34 9.94
C ALA A 75 -5.60 1.56 11.45
N VAL A 76 -4.49 2.16 11.91
CA VAL A 76 -4.30 2.56 13.32
C VAL A 76 -5.39 3.52 13.78
N LYS A 77 -5.86 4.41 12.90
CA LYS A 77 -6.98 5.33 13.17
C LYS A 77 -8.38 4.70 13.02
N GLY A 78 -8.48 3.39 12.78
CA GLY A 78 -9.76 2.68 12.60
C GLY A 78 -10.48 2.99 11.28
N GLN A 79 -9.81 3.59 10.29
CA GLN A 79 -10.40 3.97 9.01
C GLN A 79 -10.20 2.89 7.93
N CYS A 80 -9.46 1.82 8.24
CA CYS A 80 -9.15 0.73 7.32
C CYS A 80 -9.05 -0.61 8.07
N VAL A 81 -9.36 -1.71 7.37
CA VAL A 81 -9.09 -3.09 7.78
C VAL A 81 -7.76 -3.53 7.18
N THR A 82 -6.87 -4.08 8.00
CA THR A 82 -5.59 -4.66 7.55
C THR A 82 -5.61 -6.17 7.62
N GLN A 83 -5.34 -6.82 6.49
CA GLN A 83 -5.10 -8.24 6.40
C GLN A 83 -3.59 -8.47 6.38
N TYR A 84 -3.07 -9.31 7.28
CA TYR A 84 -1.65 -9.64 7.34
C TYR A 84 -1.31 -10.94 6.59
N LEU A 85 -2.25 -11.88 6.53
CA LEU A 85 -2.06 -13.21 5.94
C LEU A 85 -3.13 -13.51 4.89
N PRO A 86 -2.80 -14.27 3.82
CA PRO A 86 -1.46 -14.71 3.41
C PRO A 86 -0.63 -13.57 2.79
N GLN A 87 -1.25 -12.40 2.57
CA GLN A 87 -0.65 -11.25 1.93
C GLN A 87 -1.07 -9.97 2.66
N HIS A 88 -0.11 -9.11 3.03
CA HIS A 88 -0.37 -7.78 3.57
C HIS A 88 -1.26 -6.95 2.62
N ARG A 89 -2.42 -6.53 3.08
CA ARG A 89 -3.41 -5.73 2.33
C ARG A 89 -4.16 -4.79 3.27
N ALA A 90 -4.56 -3.62 2.76
CA ALA A 90 -5.41 -2.68 3.48
C ALA A 90 -6.66 -2.34 2.66
N PHE A 91 -7.79 -2.26 3.34
CA PHE A 91 -9.07 -1.93 2.73
C PHE A 91 -9.77 -0.84 3.54
N CYS A 92 -10.28 0.18 2.86
CA CYS A 92 -11.16 1.15 3.53
C CYS A 92 -12.56 0.57 3.73
N ASP A 93 -13.35 1.26 4.54
CA ASP A 93 -14.78 1.03 4.74
C ASP A 93 -15.57 0.78 3.44
N LYS A 94 -15.31 1.56 2.39
CA LYS A 94 -16.02 1.44 1.11
C LYS A 94 -15.58 0.27 0.24
N HIS A 95 -14.36 -0.24 0.45
CA HIS A 95 -13.73 -1.24 -0.41
C HIS A 95 -13.27 -2.47 0.37
N SER A 96 -13.83 -2.69 1.56
CA SER A 96 -13.54 -3.87 2.38
C SER A 96 -14.13 -5.12 1.74
N PRO A 97 -13.38 -6.23 1.69
CA PRO A 97 -13.96 -7.51 1.31
C PRO A 97 -15.07 -7.85 2.31
N ARG A 98 -16.17 -8.42 1.80
CA ARG A 98 -17.19 -9.00 2.66
C ARG A 98 -16.65 -10.33 3.18
N GLN A 99 -16.55 -10.47 4.49
CA GLN A 99 -16.29 -11.76 5.10
C GLN A 99 -17.65 -12.44 5.29
N ALA A 100 -17.87 -13.57 4.63
CA ALA A 100 -18.99 -14.43 4.97
C ALA A 100 -18.66 -15.06 6.33
N VAL A 101 -19.53 -14.84 7.33
CA VAL A 101 -19.46 -15.52 8.61
C VAL A 101 -20.48 -16.66 8.50
N GLU A 102 -20.00 -17.89 8.63
CA GLU A 102 -20.87 -19.07 8.82
C GLU A 102 -21.40 -19.13 10.26
#